data_AF-A0A2N0PCZ2-F1
#
_entry.id   AF-A0A2N0PCZ2-F1
#
_cell.length_a   1.000
_cell.length_b   1.000
_cell.length_c   1.000
_cell.angle_alpha   90.00
_cell.angle_beta   90.00
_cell.angle_gamma   90.00
#
_symmetry.space_group_name_H-M   'P 1'
#
loop_
_entity.id
_entity.type
_entity.pdbx_description
1 polymer ?
#
loop_
_entity_poly.entity_id
_entity_poly.type
_entity_poly.pdbx_seq_one_letter_code
_entity_poly.pdbx_strand_id
1 'polypeptide(L)'
;MKQYSKAISYFTKANIIDPENIYNLNKRAIAYYALQDYNKVLLDLDKVIQLDPLNSLAYYLKCLIYYTKKDIDNAIMVFKKCKKLLDFNDILAKIQQFHLEYLLNKNNSIELNNILIKINQISNIKDIELLLFVRCKVYVELKMYHEAILDLNLLSDHSTSYNYFRFISYIYLLREYTDFWLYLNVNNNDDLSELGIVNGFSKHMYEKSQVYFISDLVNFDSGLYQFQENDINSLSGKIISSKNEELCLNFPMLIFGWRKIIWKINVKEILNKDCFINFKIKSTNSKHYKNHELNYFKRVLKYET
;
A
#
# COMPACT_ATOMS: atom_id res chain seq x y z
N MET A 1 9.68 2.79 -8.09
CA MET A 1 10.52 4.00 -7.95
C MET A 1 11.25 4.37 -9.26
N LYS A 2 12.05 3.47 -9.86
CA LYS A 2 12.81 3.72 -11.12
C LYS A 2 11.98 4.24 -12.32
N GLN A 3 10.72 3.82 -12.44
CA GLN A 3 9.85 4.29 -13.52
C GLN A 3 9.36 5.74 -13.29
N TYR A 4 9.09 6.12 -12.04
CA TYR A 4 8.65 7.48 -11.70
C TYR A 4 9.78 8.49 -11.83
N SER A 5 11.02 8.14 -11.44
CA SER A 5 12.18 9.01 -11.66
C SER A 5 12.46 9.25 -13.14
N LYS A 6 12.34 8.21 -13.98
CA LYS A 6 12.39 8.35 -15.45
C LYS A 6 11.25 9.22 -15.97
N ALA A 7 10.01 9.01 -15.49
CA ALA A 7 8.87 9.83 -15.89
C ALA A 7 9.10 11.31 -15.56
N ILE A 8 9.61 11.62 -14.36
CA ILE A 8 9.97 12.99 -13.97
C ILE A 8 10.99 13.58 -14.95
N SER A 9 12.03 12.84 -15.31
CA SER A 9 13.03 13.29 -16.29
C SER A 9 12.39 13.61 -17.65
N TYR A 10 11.54 12.72 -18.19
CA TYR A 10 10.85 12.94 -19.45
C TYR A 10 9.90 14.15 -19.41
N PHE A 11 9.05 14.25 -18.38
CA PHE A 11 8.13 15.40 -18.26
C PHE A 11 8.88 16.70 -17.95
N THR A 12 10.05 16.64 -17.32
CA THR A 12 10.87 17.85 -17.11
C THR A 12 11.44 18.35 -18.43
N LYS A 13 11.93 17.45 -19.30
CA LYS A 13 12.34 17.82 -20.66
C LYS A 13 11.17 18.35 -21.49
N ALA A 14 10.00 17.72 -21.40
CA ALA A 14 8.79 18.18 -22.08
C ALA A 14 8.38 19.58 -21.59
N ASN A 15 8.45 19.86 -20.28
CA ASN A 15 8.12 21.16 -19.70
C ASN A 15 9.14 22.26 -20.04
N ILE A 16 10.35 21.93 -20.48
CA ILE A 16 11.31 22.91 -21.03
C ILE A 16 10.85 23.36 -22.42
N ILE A 17 10.26 22.45 -23.20
CA ILE A 17 9.77 22.70 -24.56
C ILE A 17 8.43 23.44 -24.52
N ASP A 18 7.51 22.97 -23.69
CA ASP A 18 6.17 23.55 -23.50
C ASP A 18 5.87 23.67 -21.99
N PRO A 19 6.21 24.82 -21.38
CA PRO A 19 6.09 25.01 -19.94
C PRO A 19 4.65 25.16 -19.45
N GLU A 20 3.69 25.43 -20.34
CA GLU A 20 2.27 25.65 -20.01
C GLU A 20 1.39 24.44 -20.32
N ASN A 21 2.02 23.33 -20.70
CA ASN A 21 1.31 22.08 -20.93
C ASN A 21 0.74 21.49 -19.63
N ILE A 22 -0.55 21.70 -19.39
CA ILE A 22 -1.27 21.18 -18.22
C ILE A 22 -1.14 19.66 -18.09
N TYR A 23 -1.15 18.93 -19.21
CA TYR A 23 -1.01 17.47 -19.18
C TYR A 23 0.36 17.06 -18.65
N ASN A 24 1.45 17.66 -19.15
CA ASN A 24 2.80 17.34 -18.68
C ASN A 24 3.02 17.74 -17.22
N LEU A 25 2.51 18.90 -16.80
CA LEU A 25 2.54 19.34 -15.41
C LEU A 25 1.80 18.35 -14.49
N ASN A 26 0.59 17.93 -14.86
CA ASN A 26 -0.17 16.94 -14.09
C ASN A 26 0.54 15.58 -14.02
N LYS A 27 1.10 15.09 -15.12
CA LYS A 27 1.83 13.81 -15.11
C LYS A 27 3.11 13.88 -14.28
N ARG A 28 3.81 15.01 -14.31
CA ARG A 28 4.99 15.23 -13.47
C ARG A 28 4.61 15.33 -11.99
N ALA A 29 3.54 16.04 -11.66
CA ALA A 29 2.98 16.12 -10.32
C ALA A 29 2.62 14.73 -9.76
N ILE A 30 1.96 13.88 -10.55
CA ILE A 30 1.64 12.49 -10.14
C ILE A 30 2.92 11.68 -9.91
N ALA A 31 3.93 11.83 -10.74
CA ALA A 31 5.21 11.13 -10.57
C ALA A 31 5.97 11.61 -9.32
N TYR A 32 5.98 12.92 -9.03
CA TYR A 32 6.50 13.46 -7.78
C TYR A 32 5.71 12.96 -6.56
N TYR A 33 4.38 12.88 -6.67
CA TYR A 33 3.52 12.37 -5.60
C TYR A 33 3.84 10.90 -5.28
N ALA A 34 4.04 10.08 -6.31
CA ALA A 34 4.45 8.68 -6.15
C ALA A 34 5.83 8.52 -5.50
N LEU A 35 6.69 9.53 -5.61
CA LEU A 35 7.99 9.60 -4.91
C LEU A 35 7.92 10.42 -3.60
N GLN A 36 6.73 10.86 -3.19
CA GLN A 36 6.48 11.63 -1.97
C GLN A 36 7.20 12.99 -1.90
N ASP A 37 7.61 13.56 -3.04
CA ASP A 37 8.19 14.90 -3.12
C ASP A 37 7.09 15.97 -3.16
N TYR A 38 6.35 16.07 -2.07
CA TYR A 38 5.10 16.85 -1.99
C TYR A 38 5.29 18.34 -2.29
N ASN A 39 6.46 18.90 -2.02
CA ASN A 39 6.73 20.31 -2.32
C ASN A 39 6.78 20.54 -3.84
N LYS A 40 7.42 19.65 -4.60
CA LYS A 40 7.42 19.75 -6.07
C LYS A 40 6.06 19.44 -6.66
N VAL A 41 5.27 18.55 -6.05
CA VAL A 41 3.88 18.33 -6.47
C VAL A 41 3.08 19.63 -6.34
N LEU A 42 3.16 20.33 -5.21
CA LEU A 42 2.43 21.58 -4.99
C LEU A 42 2.81 22.66 -6.00
N LEU A 43 4.10 22.80 -6.34
CA LEU A 43 4.55 23.76 -7.36
C LEU A 43 3.94 23.49 -8.73
N ASP A 44 3.93 22.23 -9.17
CA ASP A 44 3.32 21.85 -10.46
C ASP A 44 1.79 22.06 -10.43
N LEU A 45 1.13 21.70 -9.31
CA LEU A 45 -0.32 21.88 -9.17
C LEU A 45 -0.73 23.35 -9.10
N ASP A 46 0.07 24.21 -8.46
CA ASP A 46 -0.17 25.65 -8.41
C ASP A 46 -0.12 26.26 -9.81
N LYS A 47 0.84 25.82 -10.63
CA LYS A 47 0.91 26.22 -12.04
C LYS A 47 -0.28 25.69 -12.85
N VAL A 48 -0.69 24.45 -12.64
CA VAL A 48 -1.90 23.90 -13.28
C VAL A 48 -3.14 24.72 -12.92
N ILE A 49 -3.32 25.07 -11.64
CA ILE A 49 -4.46 25.86 -11.17
C ILE A 49 -4.42 27.29 -11.72
N GLN A 50 -3.24 27.87 -11.93
CA GLN A 50 -3.09 29.17 -12.58
C GLN A 50 -3.52 29.13 -14.06
N LEU A 51 -3.17 28.05 -14.78
CA LEU A 51 -3.48 27.87 -16.20
C LEU A 51 -4.93 27.41 -16.44
N ASP A 52 -5.45 26.56 -15.55
CA ASP A 52 -6.81 26.02 -15.57
C ASP A 52 -7.40 26.05 -14.14
N PRO A 53 -8.07 27.16 -13.77
CA PRO A 53 -8.70 27.30 -12.46
C PRO A 53 -9.86 26.33 -12.19
N LEU A 54 -10.30 25.56 -13.20
CA LEU A 54 -11.38 24.58 -13.06
C LEU A 54 -10.86 23.14 -12.99
N ASN A 55 -9.53 22.95 -12.93
CA ASN A 55 -8.92 21.63 -12.91
C ASN A 55 -9.20 20.86 -11.61
N SER A 56 -10.27 20.06 -11.59
CA SER A 56 -10.68 19.28 -10.42
C SER A 56 -9.61 18.31 -9.92
N LEU A 57 -8.84 17.70 -10.83
CA LEU A 57 -7.73 16.80 -10.49
C LEU A 57 -6.61 17.53 -9.71
N ALA A 58 -6.27 18.75 -10.10
CA ALA A 58 -5.25 19.53 -9.40
C ALA A 58 -5.68 19.86 -7.97
N TYR A 59 -6.95 20.27 -7.78
CA TYR A 59 -7.50 20.49 -6.44
C TYR A 59 -7.59 19.21 -5.61
N TYR A 60 -7.98 18.09 -6.22
CA TYR A 60 -8.02 16.78 -5.56
C TYR A 60 -6.64 16.38 -5.04
N LEU A 61 -5.60 16.41 -5.89
CA LEU A 61 -4.23 16.07 -5.50
C LEU A 61 -3.69 17.05 -4.45
N LYS A 62 -3.98 18.34 -4.58
CA LYS A 62 -3.57 19.36 -3.60
C LYS A 62 -4.21 19.10 -2.22
N CYS A 63 -5.48 18.69 -2.19
CA CYS A 63 -6.15 18.29 -0.95
C CYS A 63 -5.47 17.06 -0.30
N LEU A 64 -5.15 16.04 -1.10
CA LEU A 64 -4.45 14.84 -0.59
C LEU A 64 -3.09 15.18 0.02
N ILE A 65 -2.36 16.12 -0.59
CA ILE A 65 -1.05 16.55 -0.07
C ILE A 65 -1.21 17.25 1.27
N TYR A 66 -2.12 18.21 1.39
CA TYR A 66 -2.36 18.88 2.68
C TYR A 66 -2.80 17.90 3.75
N TYR A 67 -3.71 16.98 3.42
CA TYR A 67 -4.10 15.90 4.32
C TYR A 67 -2.89 15.05 4.76
N THR A 68 -2.05 14.64 3.82
CA THR A 68 -0.85 13.83 4.10
C THR A 68 0.17 14.60 4.97
N LYS A 69 0.28 15.91 4.79
CA LYS A 69 1.09 16.81 5.63
C LYS A 69 0.43 17.12 6.98
N LYS A 70 -0.74 16.54 7.28
CA LYS A 70 -1.57 16.81 8.47
C LYS A 70 -2.05 18.26 8.59
N ASP A 71 -2.05 18.99 7.49
CA ASP A 71 -2.57 20.35 7.39
C ASP A 71 -4.06 20.28 7.05
N ILE A 72 -4.87 19.95 8.06
CA ILE A 72 -6.29 19.63 7.89
C ILE A 72 -7.08 20.88 7.46
N ASP A 73 -6.72 22.06 7.94
CA ASP A 73 -7.42 23.31 7.61
C ASP A 73 -7.31 23.64 6.12
N ASN A 74 -6.09 23.58 5.57
CA ASN A 74 -5.89 23.77 4.14
C ASN A 74 -6.50 22.65 3.31
N ALA A 75 -6.47 21.40 3.80
CA ALA A 75 -7.14 20.29 3.12
C ALA A 75 -8.66 20.53 3.01
N ILE A 76 -9.32 20.97 4.09
CA ILE A 76 -10.76 21.30 4.08
C ILE A 76 -11.04 22.47 3.13
N MET A 77 -10.21 23.53 3.15
CA MET A 77 -10.38 24.68 2.27
C MET A 77 -10.28 24.28 0.79
N VAL A 78 -9.27 23.48 0.43
CA VAL A 78 -9.07 22.99 -0.94
C VAL A 78 -10.17 22.01 -1.34
N PHE A 79 -10.60 21.14 -0.43
CA PHE A 79 -11.70 20.21 -0.68
C PHE A 79 -13.01 20.93 -1.01
N LYS A 80 -13.33 22.03 -0.30
CA LYS A 80 -14.51 22.86 -0.60
C LYS A 80 -14.48 23.40 -2.04
N LYS A 81 -13.29 23.75 -2.56
CA LYS A 81 -13.13 24.16 -3.97
C LYS A 81 -13.27 22.96 -4.90
N CYS A 82 -12.55 21.87 -4.63
CA CYS A 82 -12.62 20.63 -5.40
C CYS A 82 -14.07 20.17 -5.59
N LYS A 83 -14.84 20.06 -4.50
CA LYS A 83 -16.23 19.59 -4.51
C LYS A 83 -17.17 20.42 -5.39
N LYS A 84 -16.91 21.73 -5.55
CA LYS A 84 -17.70 22.60 -6.45
C LYS A 84 -17.40 22.36 -7.93
N LEU A 85 -16.23 21.81 -8.24
CA LEU A 85 -15.73 21.58 -9.60
C LEU A 85 -15.95 20.14 -10.09
N LEU A 86 -16.27 19.22 -9.18
CA LEU A 86 -16.51 17.82 -9.51
C LEU A 86 -17.87 17.66 -10.20
N ASP A 87 -17.87 17.07 -11.39
CA ASP A 87 -19.08 16.65 -12.08
C ASP A 87 -19.59 15.34 -11.45
N PHE A 88 -20.71 15.41 -10.73
CA PHE A 88 -21.33 14.24 -10.11
C PHE A 88 -21.91 13.24 -11.11
N ASN A 89 -21.90 13.49 -12.41
CA ASN A 89 -22.21 12.47 -13.41
C ASN A 89 -20.99 11.58 -13.72
N ASP A 90 -19.78 12.06 -13.43
CA ASP A 90 -18.55 11.29 -13.61
C ASP A 90 -18.29 10.38 -12.39
N ILE A 91 -18.10 9.08 -12.68
CA ILE A 91 -17.80 8.09 -11.66
C ILE A 91 -16.46 8.35 -10.97
N LEU A 92 -15.46 8.84 -11.71
CA LEU A 92 -14.15 9.17 -11.16
C LEU A 92 -14.25 10.34 -10.18
N ALA A 93 -15.04 11.34 -10.52
CA ALA A 93 -15.32 12.47 -9.65
C ALA A 93 -16.02 12.03 -8.34
N LYS A 94 -17.01 11.12 -8.42
CA LYS A 94 -17.63 10.52 -7.23
C LYS A 94 -16.62 9.80 -6.35
N ILE A 95 -15.75 8.97 -6.94
CA ILE A 95 -14.68 8.26 -6.21
C ILE A 95 -13.79 9.25 -5.46
N GLN A 96 -13.30 10.28 -6.17
CA GLN A 96 -12.43 11.30 -5.59
C GLN A 96 -13.11 12.03 -4.44
N GLN A 97 -14.39 12.39 -4.60
CA GLN A 97 -15.15 13.03 -3.56
C GLN A 97 -15.32 12.15 -2.33
N PHE A 98 -15.84 10.93 -2.47
CA PHE A 98 -16.08 10.07 -1.31
C PHE A 98 -14.78 9.70 -0.62
N HIS A 99 -13.68 9.55 -1.37
CA HIS A 99 -12.37 9.34 -0.79
C HIS A 99 -11.94 10.53 0.09
N LEU A 100 -12.07 11.77 -0.39
CA LEU A 100 -11.74 12.96 0.41
C LEU A 100 -12.71 13.16 1.58
N GLU A 101 -14.02 12.94 1.39
CA GLU A 101 -15.01 12.99 2.48
C GLU A 101 -14.64 11.99 3.57
N TYR A 102 -14.27 10.77 3.21
CA TYR A 102 -13.79 9.75 4.14
C TYR A 102 -12.53 10.21 4.89
N LEU A 103 -11.49 10.66 4.18
CA LEU A 103 -10.21 11.04 4.80
C LEU A 103 -10.39 12.18 5.81
N LEU A 104 -11.19 13.19 5.47
CA LEU A 104 -11.41 14.37 6.30
C LEU A 104 -12.37 14.12 7.47
N ASN A 105 -13.17 13.05 7.43
CA ASN A 105 -14.19 12.75 8.45
C ASN A 105 -14.00 11.39 9.12
N LYS A 106 -12.79 10.80 9.06
CA LYS A 106 -12.47 9.47 9.61
C LYS A 106 -12.95 9.23 11.04
N ASN A 107 -13.01 10.27 11.87
CA ASN A 107 -13.41 10.18 13.28
C ASN A 107 -14.85 10.64 13.56
N ASN A 108 -15.65 10.95 12.54
CA ASN A 108 -17.02 11.45 12.68
C ASN A 108 -18.02 10.41 12.15
N SER A 109 -18.62 9.64 13.06
CA SER A 109 -19.54 8.56 12.72
C SER A 109 -20.78 9.03 11.94
N ILE A 110 -21.27 10.25 12.20
CA ILE A 110 -22.42 10.82 11.50
C ILE A 110 -22.07 11.05 10.03
N GLU A 111 -20.92 11.68 9.76
CA GLU A 111 -20.47 11.92 8.39
C GLU A 111 -20.12 10.61 7.66
N LEU A 112 -19.51 9.65 8.35
CA LEU A 112 -19.26 8.32 7.79
C LEU A 112 -20.57 7.59 7.40
N ASN A 113 -21.60 7.66 8.23
CA ASN A 113 -22.92 7.13 7.89
C ASN A 113 -23.54 7.86 6.68
N ASN A 114 -23.39 9.18 6.59
CA ASN A 114 -23.85 9.95 5.43
C ASN A 114 -23.11 9.52 4.14
N ILE A 115 -21.82 9.24 4.22
CA ILE A 115 -21.02 8.70 3.11
C ILE A 115 -21.57 7.33 2.68
N LEU A 116 -21.84 6.42 3.63
CA LEU A 116 -22.41 5.10 3.33
C LEU A 116 -23.75 5.19 2.59
N ILE A 117 -24.66 6.04 3.07
CA ILE A 117 -25.98 6.24 2.45
C ILE A 117 -25.81 6.64 0.98
N LYS A 118 -24.95 7.63 0.71
CA LYS A 118 -24.70 8.12 -0.66
C LYS A 118 -24.04 7.06 -1.54
N ILE A 119 -23.03 6.37 -1.03
CA ILE A 119 -22.32 5.32 -1.78
C ILE A 119 -23.28 4.17 -2.13
N ASN A 120 -24.16 3.77 -1.20
CA ASN A 120 -25.11 2.67 -1.40
C ASN A 120 -26.22 2.98 -2.41
N GLN A 121 -26.45 4.25 -2.74
CA GLN A 121 -27.39 4.67 -3.79
C GLN A 121 -26.81 4.54 -5.21
N ILE A 122 -25.50 4.29 -5.35
CA ILE A 122 -24.84 4.16 -6.65
C ILE A 122 -25.10 2.76 -7.23
N SER A 123 -25.75 2.71 -8.39
CA SER A 123 -25.95 1.47 -9.14
C SER A 123 -24.60 0.87 -9.57
N ASN A 124 -24.55 -0.46 -9.66
CA ASN A 124 -23.35 -1.21 -10.09
C ASN A 124 -22.09 -0.94 -9.28
N ILE A 125 -22.22 -0.55 -8.01
CA ILE A 125 -21.06 -0.34 -7.13
C ILE A 125 -20.13 -1.56 -7.06
N LYS A 126 -20.68 -2.76 -7.22
CA LYS A 126 -19.93 -4.03 -7.22
C LYS A 126 -18.84 -4.09 -8.30
N ASP A 127 -19.02 -3.34 -9.38
CA ASP A 127 -18.07 -3.28 -10.50
C ASP A 127 -17.07 -2.11 -10.34
N ILE A 128 -17.26 -1.25 -9.34
CA ILE A 128 -16.47 -0.03 -9.11
C ILE A 128 -15.59 -0.24 -7.87
N GLU A 129 -14.46 -0.90 -8.11
CA GLU A 129 -13.57 -1.42 -7.08
C GLU A 129 -13.03 -0.33 -6.12
N LEU A 130 -12.77 0.88 -6.63
CA LEU A 130 -12.33 1.99 -5.77
C LEU A 130 -13.44 2.50 -4.83
N LEU A 131 -14.70 2.51 -5.27
CA LEU A 131 -15.83 2.86 -4.40
C LEU A 131 -16.09 1.76 -3.38
N LEU A 132 -16.04 0.49 -3.78
CA LEU A 132 -16.10 -0.64 -2.85
C LEU A 132 -15.02 -0.52 -1.78
N PHE A 133 -13.80 -0.16 -2.16
CA PHE A 133 -12.72 -0.01 -1.21
C PHE A 133 -12.92 1.17 -0.26
N VAL A 134 -13.43 2.31 -0.74
CA VAL A 134 -13.79 3.44 0.14
C VAL A 134 -14.91 3.02 1.09
N ARG A 135 -15.94 2.31 0.62
CA ARG A 135 -17.05 1.82 1.45
C ARG A 135 -16.56 0.83 2.51
N CYS A 136 -15.70 -0.12 2.12
CA CYS A 136 -15.04 -1.05 3.03
C CYS A 136 -14.31 -0.32 4.15
N LYS A 137 -13.50 0.70 3.83
CA LYS A 137 -12.83 1.53 4.85
C LYS A 137 -13.82 2.20 5.79
N VAL A 138 -14.90 2.78 5.27
CA VAL A 138 -15.94 3.43 6.08
C VAL A 138 -16.59 2.41 7.03
N TYR A 139 -16.92 1.21 6.56
CA TYR A 139 -17.44 0.14 7.40
C TYR A 139 -16.45 -0.27 8.51
N VAL A 140 -15.16 -0.36 8.19
CA VAL A 140 -14.12 -0.66 9.18
C VAL A 140 -14.05 0.42 10.27
N GLU A 141 -14.06 1.71 9.91
CA GLU A 141 -14.08 2.81 10.90
C GLU A 141 -15.31 2.76 11.80
N LEU A 142 -16.47 2.41 11.23
CA LEU A 142 -17.74 2.29 11.95
C LEU A 142 -17.87 0.97 12.74
N LYS A 143 -16.84 0.11 12.71
CA LYS A 143 -16.84 -1.24 13.31
C LYS A 143 -17.91 -2.18 12.76
N MET A 144 -18.40 -1.90 11.56
CA MET A 144 -19.33 -2.75 10.79
C MET A 144 -18.53 -3.82 10.03
N TYR A 145 -17.87 -4.71 10.78
CA TYR A 145 -16.87 -5.61 10.22
C TYR A 145 -17.44 -6.67 9.28
N HIS A 146 -18.68 -7.13 9.51
CA HIS A 146 -19.31 -8.09 8.62
C HIS A 146 -19.51 -7.51 7.21
N GLU A 147 -20.00 -6.28 7.12
CA GLU A 147 -20.19 -5.55 5.87
C GLU A 147 -18.86 -5.22 5.19
N ALA A 148 -17.84 -4.83 5.97
CA ALA A 148 -16.49 -4.61 5.46
C ALA A 148 -15.91 -5.87 4.79
N ILE A 149 -16.17 -7.05 5.36
CA ILE A 149 -15.73 -8.35 4.80
C ILE A 149 -16.46 -8.66 3.50
N LEU A 150 -17.77 -8.37 3.41
CA LEU A 150 -18.52 -8.55 2.17
C LEU A 150 -17.91 -7.71 1.02
N ASP A 151 -17.56 -6.45 1.30
CA ASP A 151 -16.88 -5.60 0.32
C ASP A 151 -15.49 -6.12 -0.04
N LEU A 152 -14.72 -6.59 0.94
CA LEU A 152 -13.39 -7.16 0.71
C LEU A 152 -13.48 -8.44 -0.15
N ASN A 153 -14.49 -9.27 0.05
CA ASN A 153 -14.74 -10.47 -0.76
C ASN A 153 -15.18 -10.13 -2.19
N LEU A 154 -15.81 -8.98 -2.43
CA LEU A 154 -16.07 -8.51 -3.79
C LEU A 154 -14.80 -8.02 -4.48
N LEU A 155 -13.83 -7.49 -3.72
CA LEU A 155 -12.52 -7.09 -4.24
C LEU A 155 -11.59 -8.28 -4.52
N SER A 156 -11.87 -9.46 -3.96
CA SER A 156 -11.07 -10.69 -4.11
C SER A 156 -11.41 -11.46 -5.40
N ASP A 157 -11.50 -10.77 -6.54
CA ASP A 157 -11.50 -11.50 -7.81
C ASP A 157 -10.10 -12.07 -8.09
N HIS A 158 -10.01 -13.40 -8.16
CA HIS A 158 -8.78 -14.14 -8.44
C HIS A 158 -8.75 -14.72 -9.86
N SER A 159 -9.65 -14.27 -10.75
CA SER A 159 -9.71 -14.70 -12.14
C SER A 159 -8.40 -14.48 -12.91
N THR A 160 -7.63 -13.46 -12.54
CA THR A 160 -6.33 -13.16 -13.15
C THR A 160 -5.25 -12.88 -12.10
N SER A 161 -3.99 -13.10 -12.49
CA SER A 161 -2.83 -12.76 -11.63
C SER A 161 -2.73 -11.26 -11.33
N TYR A 162 -3.20 -10.40 -12.25
CA TYR A 162 -3.27 -8.96 -12.04
C TYR A 162 -4.26 -8.59 -10.93
N ASN A 163 -5.47 -9.17 -10.95
CA ASN A 163 -6.50 -8.91 -9.95
C ASN A 163 -6.05 -9.35 -8.55
N TYR A 164 -5.30 -10.45 -8.46
CA TYR A 164 -4.70 -10.92 -7.21
C TYR A 164 -3.71 -9.92 -6.57
N PHE A 165 -2.79 -9.33 -7.34
CA PHE A 165 -1.86 -8.32 -6.79
C PHE A 165 -2.57 -7.03 -6.38
N ARG A 166 -3.62 -6.66 -7.11
CA ARG A 166 -4.46 -5.51 -6.79
C ARG A 166 -5.20 -5.72 -5.48
N PHE A 167 -5.77 -6.90 -5.28
CA PHE A 167 -6.38 -7.32 -4.02
C PHE A 167 -5.43 -7.24 -2.83
N ILE A 168 -4.20 -7.78 -2.98
CA ILE A 168 -3.15 -7.66 -1.95
C ILE A 168 -2.88 -6.19 -1.60
N SER A 169 -2.89 -5.30 -2.59
CA SER A 169 -2.65 -3.87 -2.38
C SER A 169 -3.75 -3.23 -1.50
N TYR A 170 -5.02 -3.60 -1.71
CA TYR A 170 -6.12 -3.14 -0.85
C TYR A 170 -6.02 -3.65 0.57
N ILE A 171 -5.76 -4.95 0.75
CA ILE A 171 -5.55 -5.52 2.09
C ILE A 171 -4.41 -4.78 2.82
N TYR A 172 -3.29 -4.53 2.13
CA TYR A 172 -2.15 -3.84 2.73
C TYR A 172 -2.47 -2.40 3.16
N LEU A 173 -3.41 -1.73 2.50
CA LEU A 173 -3.90 -0.41 2.89
C LEU A 173 -4.81 -0.44 4.12
N LEU A 174 -5.30 -1.62 4.53
CA LEU A 174 -6.09 -1.83 5.76
C LEU A 174 -5.24 -2.36 6.93
N ARG A 175 -3.92 -2.48 6.77
CA ARG A 175 -3.02 -3.07 7.79
C ARG A 175 -3.06 -2.39 9.18
N GLU A 176 -3.49 -1.13 9.24
CA GLU A 176 -3.55 -0.36 10.49
C GLU A 176 -4.75 -0.72 11.38
N TYR A 177 -5.77 -1.41 10.85
CA TYR A 177 -7.00 -1.75 11.59
C TYR A 177 -6.85 -3.06 12.35
N THR A 178 -6.08 -3.05 13.44
CA THR A 178 -5.81 -4.24 14.25
C THR A 178 -7.08 -4.98 14.70
N ASP A 179 -8.10 -4.24 15.15
CA ASP A 179 -9.36 -4.81 15.64
C ASP A 179 -10.15 -5.52 14.53
N PHE A 180 -10.12 -4.98 13.31
CA PHE A 180 -10.74 -5.61 12.14
C PHE A 180 -10.07 -6.94 11.81
N TRP A 181 -8.74 -6.99 11.86
CA TRP A 181 -7.99 -8.23 11.63
C TRP A 181 -8.14 -9.23 12.77
N LEU A 182 -8.29 -8.77 14.01
CA LEU A 182 -8.64 -9.65 15.13
C LEU A 182 -10.02 -10.28 14.89
N TYR A 183 -11.03 -9.48 14.54
CA TYR A 183 -12.38 -9.96 14.20
C TYR A 183 -12.37 -11.03 13.11
N LEU A 184 -11.61 -10.81 12.03
CA LEU A 184 -11.46 -11.76 10.92
C LEU A 184 -10.84 -13.11 11.33
N ASN A 185 -10.04 -13.13 12.40
CA ASN A 185 -9.30 -14.31 12.84
C ASN A 185 -9.89 -14.99 14.08
N VAL A 186 -11.02 -14.52 14.63
CA VAL A 186 -11.61 -15.06 15.87
C VAL A 186 -11.84 -16.58 15.82
N ASN A 187 -12.21 -17.11 14.65
CA ASN A 187 -12.49 -18.53 14.48
C ASN A 187 -11.30 -19.33 13.91
N ASN A 188 -10.13 -18.70 13.79
CA ASN A 188 -8.96 -19.33 13.22
C ASN A 188 -7.99 -19.76 14.33
N ASN A 189 -7.96 -21.07 14.59
CA ASN A 189 -7.14 -21.69 15.63
C ASN A 189 -5.70 -22.03 15.18
N ASP A 190 -5.32 -21.73 13.93
CA ASP A 190 -3.98 -22.05 13.43
C ASP A 190 -2.93 -21.23 14.19
N ASP A 191 -2.11 -21.90 14.99
CA ASP A 191 -0.98 -21.25 15.66
C ASP A 191 0.20 -21.13 14.68
N LEU A 192 0.52 -19.90 14.32
CA LEU A 192 1.63 -19.56 13.42
C LEU A 192 2.78 -18.86 14.18
N SER A 193 2.80 -18.96 15.52
CA SER A 193 3.87 -18.42 16.35
C SER A 193 5.24 -19.05 16.01
N GLU A 194 5.25 -20.32 15.61
CA GLU A 194 6.43 -21.01 15.04
C GLU A 194 6.89 -20.42 13.69
N LEU A 195 6.15 -19.50 13.08
CA LEU A 195 6.60 -18.74 11.91
C LEU A 195 6.90 -17.27 12.25
N GLY A 196 6.81 -16.90 13.55
CA GLY A 196 6.91 -15.52 14.04
C GLY A 196 5.66 -14.67 13.78
N ILE A 197 4.60 -15.26 13.22
CA ILE A 197 3.36 -14.57 12.85
C ILE A 197 2.44 -14.51 14.07
N VAL A 198 2.38 -13.32 14.68
CA VAL A 198 1.62 -13.10 15.93
C VAL A 198 0.45 -12.14 15.79
N ASN A 199 0.39 -11.35 14.71
CA ASN A 199 -0.67 -10.37 14.49
C ASN A 199 -1.67 -10.85 13.42
N GLY A 200 -2.93 -10.48 13.59
CA GLY A 200 -4.02 -10.95 12.72
C GLY A 200 -3.87 -10.54 11.24
N PHE A 201 -3.29 -9.37 10.97
CA PHE A 201 -3.04 -8.91 9.60
C PHE A 201 -2.06 -9.82 8.87
N SER A 202 -0.93 -10.12 9.51
CA SER A 202 0.13 -10.95 8.94
C SER A 202 -0.33 -12.40 8.80
N LYS A 203 -1.13 -12.89 9.76
CA LYS A 203 -1.82 -14.18 9.67
C LYS A 203 -2.73 -14.25 8.44
N HIS A 204 -3.61 -13.27 8.25
CA HIS A 204 -4.49 -13.21 7.09
C HIS A 204 -3.71 -13.14 5.76
N MET A 205 -2.67 -12.31 5.72
CA MET A 205 -1.80 -12.16 4.55
C MET A 205 -1.06 -13.45 4.19
N TYR A 206 -0.58 -14.19 5.19
CA TYR A 206 0.09 -15.46 4.98
C TYR A 206 -0.90 -16.53 4.48
N GLU A 207 -2.01 -16.73 5.17
CA GLU A 207 -2.94 -17.82 4.86
C GLU A 207 -3.72 -17.59 3.56
N LYS A 208 -4.33 -16.40 3.42
CA LYS A 208 -5.22 -16.10 2.29
C LYS A 208 -4.44 -15.59 1.08
N SER A 209 -3.42 -14.78 1.33
CA SER A 209 -2.65 -14.14 0.27
C SER A 209 -1.28 -14.75 0.05
N GLN A 210 -0.85 -15.78 0.78
CA GLN A 210 0.47 -16.41 0.60
C GLN A 210 1.62 -15.40 0.62
N VAL A 211 1.48 -14.36 1.46
CA VAL A 211 2.48 -13.31 1.65
C VAL A 211 3.05 -13.44 3.04
N TYR A 212 4.34 -13.76 3.13
CA TYR A 212 5.10 -13.80 4.37
C TYR A 212 5.89 -12.50 4.54
N PHE A 213 5.72 -11.82 5.67
CA PHE A 213 6.49 -10.62 5.97
C PHE A 213 7.77 -11.00 6.70
N ILE A 214 8.90 -10.59 6.16
CA ILE A 214 10.21 -10.86 6.79
C ILE A 214 10.36 -10.16 8.14
N SER A 215 9.55 -9.13 8.43
CA SER A 215 9.46 -8.52 9.76
C SER A 215 8.98 -9.47 10.85
N ASP A 216 8.30 -10.56 10.51
CA ASP A 216 7.78 -11.54 11.47
C ASP A 216 8.91 -12.38 12.10
N LEU A 217 10.06 -12.49 11.41
CA LEU A 217 11.25 -13.19 11.90
C LEU A 217 11.82 -12.62 13.20
N VAL A 218 11.56 -11.34 13.50
CA VAL A 218 12.07 -10.74 14.73
C VAL A 218 11.45 -11.40 15.98
N ASN A 219 10.31 -12.07 15.80
CA ASN A 219 9.67 -12.85 16.85
C ASN A 219 10.12 -14.32 16.85
N PHE A 220 10.94 -14.74 15.87
CA PHE A 220 11.36 -16.12 15.66
C PHE A 220 12.78 -16.32 16.23
N ASP A 221 12.82 -16.67 17.52
CA ASP A 221 13.98 -17.11 18.31
C ASP A 221 15.22 -16.17 18.38
N SER A 222 15.54 -15.73 19.60
CA SER A 222 16.62 -14.78 19.91
C SER A 222 18.04 -15.29 19.67
N GLY A 223 18.21 -16.59 19.40
CA GLY A 223 19.52 -17.26 19.36
C GLY A 223 20.32 -17.10 18.07
N LEU A 224 19.73 -16.68 16.93
CA LEU A 224 20.43 -16.73 15.63
C LEU A 224 20.37 -15.47 14.75
N TYR A 225 19.55 -14.47 15.05
CA TYR A 225 19.54 -13.21 14.28
C TYR A 225 19.36 -12.03 15.23
N GLN A 226 20.47 -11.41 15.64
CA GLN A 226 20.44 -10.16 16.38
C GLN A 226 19.89 -9.04 15.48
N PHE A 227 18.57 -8.92 15.40
CA PHE A 227 17.93 -7.64 15.09
C PHE A 227 18.19 -6.69 16.27
N GLN A 228 19.41 -6.14 16.36
CA GLN A 228 19.74 -5.16 17.39
C GLN A 228 20.19 -3.86 16.75
N GLU A 229 19.26 -2.91 16.69
CA GLU A 229 19.43 -1.60 17.33
C GLU A 229 18.02 -0.99 17.43
N ASN A 230 17.40 -1.16 18.61
CA ASN A 230 16.30 -0.31 19.02
C ASN A 230 16.88 1.09 19.20
N ASP A 231 16.78 1.94 18.18
CA ASP A 231 16.73 3.36 18.47
C ASP A 231 15.34 3.62 19.06
N ILE A 232 15.27 3.70 20.38
CA ILE A 232 14.04 3.95 21.16
C ILE A 232 13.41 5.30 20.75
N ASN A 233 14.16 6.15 20.02
CA ASN A 233 13.69 7.42 19.46
C ASN A 233 13.27 7.34 17.98
N SER A 234 13.39 6.19 17.32
CA SER A 234 12.98 6.02 15.92
C SER A 234 11.48 5.80 15.81
N LEU A 235 10.76 6.86 15.45
CA LEU A 235 9.38 6.79 14.95
C LEU A 235 9.24 6.01 13.61
N SER A 236 10.30 5.35 13.12
CA SER A 236 10.46 5.07 11.68
C SER A 236 11.12 3.74 11.30
N GLY A 237 10.97 2.71 12.13
CA GLY A 237 11.25 1.30 11.77
C GLY A 237 12.58 0.73 12.30
N LYS A 238 12.68 -0.60 12.28
CA LYS A 238 13.83 -1.39 12.75
C LYS A 238 14.97 -1.33 11.74
N ILE A 239 16.21 -1.10 12.21
CA ILE A 239 17.43 -1.04 11.38
C ILE A 239 18.09 -2.42 11.38
N ILE A 240 18.53 -2.89 10.21
CA ILE A 240 19.37 -4.09 10.07
C ILE A 240 20.78 -3.59 9.72
N SER A 241 21.74 -3.80 10.62
CA SER A 241 23.15 -3.48 10.40
C SER A 241 24.02 -4.73 10.60
N SER A 242 25.03 -4.91 9.75
CA SER A 242 26.09 -5.91 9.92
C SER A 242 27.41 -5.17 9.86
N LYS A 243 28.26 -5.31 10.88
CA LYS A 243 29.56 -4.62 11.00
C LYS A 243 30.67 -5.29 10.15
N ASN A 244 30.42 -5.46 8.86
CA ASN A 244 31.35 -5.96 7.83
C ASN A 244 31.34 -7.48 7.56
N GLU A 245 30.28 -8.21 7.90
CA GLU A 245 30.12 -9.65 7.56
C GLU A 245 28.88 -9.91 6.69
N GLU A 246 28.87 -11.03 5.95
CA GLU A 246 27.72 -11.50 5.18
C GLU A 246 26.53 -11.74 6.13
N LEU A 247 25.46 -10.93 6.02
CA LEU A 247 24.26 -11.12 6.83
C LEU A 247 23.46 -12.32 6.30
N CYS A 248 23.64 -13.48 6.92
CA CYS A 248 22.82 -14.65 6.65
C CYS A 248 21.52 -14.57 7.47
N LEU A 249 20.36 -14.62 6.81
CA LEU A 249 19.05 -14.82 7.44
C LEU A 249 18.54 -16.20 7.03
N ASN A 250 18.38 -17.14 7.97
CA ASN A 250 17.62 -18.36 7.71
C ASN A 250 16.15 -18.10 8.06
N PHE A 251 15.31 -18.39 7.09
CA PHE A 251 13.87 -18.24 7.22
C PHE A 251 13.21 -19.58 7.61
N PRO A 252 12.07 -19.56 8.32
CA PRO A 252 11.36 -20.79 8.64
C PRO A 252 10.91 -21.50 7.37
N MET A 253 10.77 -22.83 7.47
CA MET A 253 10.22 -23.62 6.38
C MET A 253 8.73 -23.34 6.27
N LEU A 254 8.34 -22.61 5.21
CA LEU A 254 6.95 -22.27 4.96
C LEU A 254 6.24 -23.46 4.30
N ILE A 255 5.06 -23.83 4.81
CA ILE A 255 4.23 -24.90 4.25
C ILE A 255 3.26 -24.27 3.25
N PHE A 256 3.31 -24.70 1.99
CA PHE A 256 2.41 -24.20 0.95
C PHE A 256 2.10 -25.27 -0.10
N GLY A 257 0.91 -25.16 -0.70
CA GLY A 257 0.46 -26.00 -1.82
C GLY A 257 0.98 -25.50 -3.17
N TRP A 258 0.16 -25.59 -4.21
CA TRP A 258 0.53 -25.25 -5.60
C TRP A 258 0.70 -23.74 -5.89
N ARG A 259 0.55 -22.87 -4.89
CA ARG A 259 0.58 -21.40 -5.06
C ARG A 259 1.98 -20.84 -4.81
N LYS A 260 2.32 -19.76 -5.52
CA LYS A 260 3.57 -19.00 -5.31
C LYS A 260 3.50 -18.26 -3.98
N ILE A 261 4.58 -18.30 -3.22
CA ILE A 261 4.73 -17.52 -1.99
C ILE A 261 5.45 -16.19 -2.28
N ILE A 262 4.98 -15.12 -1.65
CA ILE A 262 5.57 -13.79 -1.75
C ILE A 262 6.29 -13.49 -0.44
N TRP A 263 7.62 -13.34 -0.53
CA TRP A 263 8.44 -12.84 0.57
C TRP A 263 8.49 -11.32 0.48
N LYS A 264 7.94 -10.63 1.48
CA LYS A 264 7.92 -9.17 1.49
C LYS A 264 8.95 -8.60 2.46
N ILE A 265 9.89 -7.82 1.92
CA ILE A 265 10.85 -7.01 2.66
C ILE A 265 10.54 -5.55 2.37
N ASN A 266 10.43 -4.74 3.43
CA ASN A 266 10.40 -3.29 3.31
C ASN A 266 11.78 -2.74 3.66
N VAL A 267 12.52 -2.26 2.67
CA VAL A 267 13.84 -1.65 2.86
C VAL A 267 13.68 -0.14 2.84
N LYS A 268 14.04 0.51 3.94
CA LYS A 268 13.92 1.97 4.09
C LYS A 268 15.10 2.70 3.45
N GLU A 269 16.31 2.24 3.73
CA GLU A 269 17.55 2.82 3.24
C GLU A 269 18.61 1.72 3.09
N ILE A 270 19.49 1.88 2.11
CA ILE A 270 20.69 1.05 1.94
C ILE A 270 21.88 2.00 1.92
N LEU A 271 22.75 1.90 2.92
CA LEU A 271 23.88 2.81 3.09
C LEU A 271 25.03 2.54 2.10
N ASN A 272 25.18 1.30 1.64
CA ASN A 272 26.25 0.90 0.71
C ASN A 272 25.69 0.49 -0.66
N LYS A 273 26.19 1.12 -1.73
CA LYS A 273 25.81 0.84 -3.13
C LYS A 273 26.20 -0.55 -3.62
N ASP A 274 27.18 -1.19 -2.97
CA ASP A 274 27.63 -2.54 -3.29
C ASP A 274 26.84 -3.61 -2.52
N CYS A 275 25.83 -3.23 -1.75
CA CYS A 275 24.96 -4.18 -1.07
C CYS A 275 24.09 -4.95 -2.07
N PHE A 276 24.06 -6.27 -1.94
CA PHE A 276 23.17 -7.15 -2.67
C PHE A 276 22.50 -8.14 -1.72
N ILE A 277 21.23 -8.44 -1.98
CA ILE A 277 20.50 -9.46 -1.22
C ILE A 277 20.48 -10.73 -2.06
N ASN A 278 21.02 -11.81 -1.50
CA ASN A 278 21.08 -13.12 -2.15
C ASN A 278 20.07 -14.07 -1.50
N PHE A 279 19.02 -14.43 -2.23
CA PHE A 279 18.06 -15.43 -1.76
C PHE A 279 18.52 -16.82 -2.20
N LYS A 280 18.70 -17.72 -1.23
CA LYS A 280 18.94 -19.14 -1.44
C LYS A 280 17.74 -19.91 -0.90
N ILE A 281 16.91 -20.46 -1.79
CA ILE A 281 15.76 -21.28 -1.39
C ILE A 281 16.16 -22.75 -1.43
N LYS A 282 15.95 -23.46 -0.32
CA LYS A 282 16.03 -24.93 -0.26
C LYS A 282 14.60 -25.47 -0.25
N SER A 283 14.24 -26.27 -1.23
CA SER A 283 12.92 -26.92 -1.31
C SER A 283 13.07 -28.42 -1.13
N THR A 284 12.26 -29.00 -0.24
CA THR A 284 12.08 -30.45 -0.12
C THR A 284 10.69 -30.80 -0.66
N ASN A 285 10.62 -31.37 -1.86
CA ASN A 285 9.35 -31.80 -2.44
C ASN A 285 8.90 -33.10 -1.74
N SER A 286 7.92 -33.04 -0.84
CA SER A 286 7.31 -34.24 -0.27
C SER A 286 6.35 -34.85 -1.29
N LYS A 287 6.87 -35.79 -2.10
CA LYS A 287 6.22 -37.00 -2.67
C LYS A 287 6.66 -37.38 -4.10
N HIS A 288 7.37 -36.55 -4.86
CA HIS A 288 7.71 -36.89 -6.26
C HIS A 288 9.17 -36.78 -6.70
N TYR A 289 10.09 -36.35 -5.84
CA TYR A 289 11.51 -36.30 -6.20
C TYR A 289 12.30 -36.99 -5.10
N LYS A 290 13.02 -38.06 -5.46
CA LYS A 290 13.98 -38.73 -4.56
C LYS A 290 14.96 -37.68 -4.04
N ASN A 291 15.43 -37.87 -2.81
CA ASN A 291 16.25 -36.99 -1.95
C ASN A 291 17.53 -36.33 -2.53
N HIS A 292 17.73 -36.28 -3.85
CA HIS A 292 18.96 -35.80 -4.48
C HIS A 292 18.81 -34.59 -5.41
N GLU A 293 17.61 -34.02 -5.60
CA GLU A 293 17.44 -32.79 -6.37
C GLU A 293 16.93 -31.64 -5.50
N LEU A 294 17.81 -31.14 -4.62
CA LEU A 294 17.64 -29.83 -4.00
C LEU A 294 17.73 -28.78 -5.11
N ASN A 295 16.58 -28.28 -5.58
CA ASN A 295 16.56 -27.16 -6.52
C ASN A 295 16.99 -25.87 -5.80
N TYR A 296 18.20 -25.40 -6.12
CA TYR A 296 18.73 -24.13 -5.64
C TYR A 296 18.25 -22.99 -6.54
N PHE A 297 17.33 -22.16 -6.04
CA PHE A 297 17.02 -20.89 -6.68
C PHE A 297 17.88 -19.79 -6.07
N LYS A 298 18.77 -19.21 -6.88
CA LYS A 298 19.57 -18.03 -6.53
C LYS A 298 18.96 -16.81 -7.19
N ARG A 299 18.52 -15.83 -6.40
CA ARG A 299 18.15 -14.49 -6.90
C ARG A 299 19.00 -13.44 -6.20
N VAL A 300 19.64 -12.59 -6.99
CA VAL A 300 20.43 -11.46 -6.50
C VAL A 300 19.63 -10.19 -6.77
N LEU A 301 19.24 -9.50 -5.72
CA LEU A 301 18.74 -8.13 -5.83
C LEU A 301 19.94 -7.19 -5.65
N LYS A 302 20.38 -6.57 -6.73
CA LYS A 302 21.34 -5.46 -6.70
C LYS A 302 20.56 -4.16 -6.61
N TYR A 303 20.93 -3.28 -5.68
CA TYR A 303 20.31 -1.96 -5.61
C TYR A 303 20.88 -1.08 -6.73
N GLU A 304 20.02 -0.68 -7.66
CA GLU A 304 20.37 0.30 -8.69
C GLU A 304 19.72 1.64 -8.34
N THR A 305 20.55 2.64 -8.06
CA THR A 305 20.13 4.04 -7.90
C THR A 305 19.59 4.60 -9.22
#